data_AF-A0A3D3I9V1-F1
#
_entry.id   AF-A0A3D3I9V1-F1
#
_cell.length_a   1.000
_cell.length_b   1.000
_cell.length_c   1.000
_cell.angle_alpha   90.00
_cell.angle_beta   90.00
_cell.angle_gamma   90.00
#
_symmetry.space_group_name_H-M   'P 1'
#
loop_
_entity.id
_entity.type
_entity.pdbx_description
1 polymer ?
#
loop_
_entity_poly.entity_id
_entity_poly.type
_entity_poly.pdbx_seq_one_letter_code
_entity_poly.pdbx_strand_id
1 'polypeptide(L)'
;KDLKELFPLFLEDFIHHIYAEEDTLFGYIRVLEKATKGVYNPSQLYYMLEKSSLQKFAMEHEAHDDEMEGIRRITNNYALSADAPLHVKVIYSELTSFEKSLKTHARIENEILFPKAMMLENQVKNIFQRKIKDN
;
A
#
# COMPACT_ATOMS: atom_id res chain seq x y z
N LYS A 1 -15.63 -5.16 -21.89
CA LYS A 1 -14.20 -5.09 -21.56
C LYS A 1 -13.67 -6.50 -21.45
N ASP A 2 -12.69 -6.82 -22.28
CA ASP A 2 -11.97 -8.10 -22.18
C ASP A 2 -10.70 -7.91 -21.33
N LEU A 3 -9.93 -8.98 -21.14
CA LEU A 3 -8.71 -8.95 -20.34
C LEU A 3 -7.65 -8.01 -20.93
N LYS A 4 -7.64 -7.82 -22.26
CA LYS A 4 -6.67 -6.95 -22.95
C LYS A 4 -6.92 -5.48 -22.66
N GLU A 5 -8.16 -5.09 -22.38
CA GLU A 5 -8.50 -3.72 -21.99
C GLU A 5 -8.39 -3.50 -20.48
N LEU A 6 -8.81 -4.48 -19.67
CA LEU A 6 -8.90 -4.29 -18.23
C LEU A 6 -7.55 -4.40 -17.52
N PHE A 7 -6.70 -5.35 -17.95
CA PHE A 7 -5.42 -5.58 -17.29
C PHE A 7 -4.46 -4.38 -17.38
N PRO A 8 -4.32 -3.66 -18.51
CA PRO A 8 -3.48 -2.47 -18.56
C PRO A 8 -3.95 -1.34 -17.64
N LEU A 9 -5.26 -1.15 -17.50
CA LEU A 9 -5.82 -0.14 -16.58
C LEU A 9 -5.49 -0.49 -15.13
N PHE A 10 -5.74 -1.74 -14.73
CA PHE A 10 -5.34 -2.24 -13.41
C PHE A 10 -3.83 -2.06 -13.18
N LEU A 11 -3.00 -2.41 -14.17
CA LEU A 11 -1.54 -2.31 -14.05
C LEU A 11 -1.09 -0.86 -13.89
N GLU A 12 -1.68 0.09 -14.62
CA GLU A 12 -1.39 1.50 -14.50
C GLU A 12 -1.75 2.01 -13.09
N ASP A 13 -2.95 1.72 -12.61
CA ASP A 13 -3.38 2.11 -11.26
C ASP A 13 -2.48 1.50 -10.17
N PHE A 14 -2.16 0.21 -10.30
CA PHE A 14 -1.29 -0.51 -9.36
C PHE A 14 0.14 0.06 -9.35
N ILE A 15 0.71 0.38 -10.51
CA ILE A 15 2.05 1.01 -10.57
C ILE A 15 2.03 2.38 -9.89
N HIS A 16 1.00 3.19 -10.14
CA HIS A 16 0.86 4.49 -9.47
C HIS A 16 0.72 4.34 -7.95
N HIS A 17 -0.03 3.34 -7.49
CA HIS A 17 -0.17 3.01 -6.08
C HIS A 17 1.20 2.69 -5.45
N ILE A 18 1.97 1.76 -6.04
CA ILE A 18 3.30 1.39 -5.54
C ILE A 18 4.24 2.60 -5.48
N TYR A 19 4.28 3.44 -6.53
CA TYR A 19 5.10 4.65 -6.49
C TYR A 19 4.67 5.64 -5.41
N ALA A 20 3.36 5.81 -5.21
CA ALA A 20 2.86 6.67 -4.14
C ALA A 20 3.33 6.18 -2.76
N GLU A 21 3.30 4.87 -2.53
CA GLU A 21 3.80 4.29 -1.27
C GLU A 21 5.31 4.47 -1.10
N GLU A 22 6.10 4.15 -2.14
CA GLU A 22 7.56 4.22 -2.10
C GLU A 22 8.07 5.66 -1.90
N ASP A 23 7.54 6.61 -2.68
CA ASP A 23 8.01 7.99 -2.69
C ASP A 23 7.48 8.82 -1.52
N THR A 24 6.32 8.44 -0.95
CA THR A 24 5.67 9.23 0.10
C THR A 24 5.59 8.48 1.43
N LEU A 25 4.80 7.42 1.52
CA LEU A 25 4.51 6.70 2.75
C LEU A 25 5.79 6.17 3.40
N PHE A 26 6.60 5.42 2.66
CA PHE A 26 7.82 4.81 3.20
C PHE A 26 8.88 5.87 3.54
N GLY A 27 8.94 6.94 2.74
CA GLY A 27 9.76 8.12 3.05
C GLY A 27 9.39 8.73 4.40
N TYR A 28 8.10 8.94 4.65
CA TYR A 28 7.60 9.48 5.90
C TYR A 28 7.88 8.56 7.10
N ILE A 29 7.62 7.25 6.97
CA ILE A 29 7.93 6.26 8.01
C ILE A 29 9.43 6.28 8.37
N ARG A 30 10.32 6.40 7.38
CA ARG A 30 11.77 6.53 7.64
C ARG A 30 12.13 7.80 8.39
N VAL A 31 11.44 8.92 8.13
CA VAL A 31 11.63 10.17 8.88
C VAL A 31 11.20 10.00 10.33
N LEU A 32 10.04 9.37 10.57
CA LEU A 32 9.56 9.07 11.92
C LEU A 32 10.54 8.15 12.67
N GLU A 33 11.08 7.14 12.00
CA GLU A 33 12.06 6.21 12.58
C GLU A 33 13.33 6.94 13.03
N LYS A 34 13.90 7.80 12.18
CA LYS A 34 15.03 8.66 12.53
C LYS A 34 14.70 9.62 13.66
N ALA A 35 13.47 10.15 13.69
CA ALA A 35 13.03 11.07 14.73
C ALA A 35 13.02 10.40 16.12
N THR A 36 12.63 9.13 16.22
CA THR A 36 12.69 8.38 17.49
C THR A 36 14.12 8.19 18.00
N LYS A 37 15.12 8.18 17.11
CA LYS A 37 16.54 8.11 17.45
C LYS A 37 17.15 9.48 17.78
N GLY A 38 16.34 10.55 17.77
CA GLY A 38 16.79 11.92 18.04
C GLY A 38 17.44 12.61 16.84
N VAL A 39 17.43 12.00 15.66
CA VAL A 39 18.07 12.55 14.45
C VAL A 39 17.01 13.18 13.54
N TYR A 40 16.72 14.47 13.73
CA TYR A 40 15.75 15.19 12.91
C TYR A 40 15.92 16.71 12.96
N ASN A 41 15.48 17.39 11.91
CA ASN A 41 15.25 18.83 11.93
C ASN A 41 13.84 19.10 12.51
N PRO A 42 13.70 19.90 13.60
CA PRO A 42 12.41 20.14 14.25
C PRO A 42 11.35 20.76 13.34
N SER A 43 11.71 21.76 12.54
CA SER A 43 10.78 22.44 11.63
C SER A 43 10.30 21.54 10.51
N GLN A 44 11.21 20.73 9.94
CA GLN A 44 10.86 19.74 8.92
C GLN A 44 9.95 18.66 9.49
N LEU A 45 10.26 18.14 10.69
CA LEU A 45 9.44 17.13 11.34
C LEU A 45 8.02 17.65 11.63
N TYR A 46 7.91 18.86 12.17
CA TYR A 46 6.62 19.50 12.41
C TYR A 46 5.80 19.63 11.12
N TYR A 47 6.40 20.15 10.04
CA TYR A 47 5.74 20.24 8.74
C TYR A 47 5.23 18.88 8.24
N MET A 48 6.04 17.82 8.37
CA MET A 48 5.63 16.49 7.92
C MET A 48 4.51 15.88 8.77
N LEU A 49 4.54 16.08 10.10
CA LEU A 49 3.49 15.61 11.03
C LEU A 49 2.13 16.28 10.78
N GLU A 50 2.13 17.55 10.34
CA GLU A 50 0.90 18.29 10.01
C GLU A 50 0.37 17.94 8.61
N LYS A 51 1.27 17.75 7.64
CA LYS A 51 0.90 17.48 6.25
C LYS A 51 0.53 16.02 5.98
N SER A 52 1.12 15.10 6.72
CA SER A 52 1.03 13.66 6.46
C SER A 52 0.22 12.99 7.57
N SER A 53 -0.69 12.09 7.20
CA SER A 53 -1.45 11.30 8.16
C SER A 53 -1.42 9.85 7.72
N LEU A 54 -0.76 9.00 8.52
CA LEU A 54 -0.75 7.55 8.28
C LEU A 54 -2.14 6.94 8.33
N GLN A 55 -3.05 7.52 9.13
CA GLN A 55 -4.45 7.12 9.13
C GLN A 55 -5.09 7.35 7.76
N LYS A 56 -4.77 8.47 7.11
CA LYS A 56 -5.31 8.78 5.78
C LYS A 56 -4.77 7.80 4.73
N PHE A 57 -3.46 7.51 4.76
CA PHE A 57 -2.87 6.50 3.88
C PHE A 57 -3.52 5.12 4.06
N ALA A 58 -3.73 4.68 5.30
CA ALA A 58 -4.39 3.41 5.58
C ALA A 58 -5.84 3.36 5.06
N MET A 59 -6.60 4.45 5.23
CA MET A 59 -7.97 4.54 4.72
C MET A 59 -8.04 4.56 3.19
N GLU A 60 -7.12 5.26 2.53
CA GLU A 60 -7.02 5.24 1.06
C GLU A 60 -6.68 3.84 0.56
N HIS A 61 -5.77 3.13 1.25
CA HIS A 61 -5.40 1.76 0.92
C HIS A 61 -6.58 0.77 1.09
N GLU A 62 -7.30 0.80 2.22
CA GLU A 62 -8.50 -0.05 2.45
C GLU A 62 -9.63 0.22 1.43
N ALA A 63 -9.76 1.45 0.91
CA ALA A 63 -10.76 1.76 -0.11
C ALA A 63 -10.51 1.02 -1.45
N HIS A 64 -9.32 0.45 -1.64
CA HIS A 64 -8.90 -0.33 -2.81
C HIS A 64 -8.85 -1.85 -2.55
N ASP A 65 -9.55 -2.34 -1.53
CA ASP A 65 -9.47 -3.73 -1.00
C ASP A 65 -9.64 -4.88 -2.02
N ASP A 66 -10.10 -4.62 -3.24
CA ASP A 66 -10.25 -5.67 -4.26
C ASP A 66 -9.90 -5.25 -5.69
N GLU A 67 -8.63 -4.92 -5.89
CA GLU A 67 -8.08 -4.47 -7.18
C GLU A 67 -8.28 -5.49 -8.32
N MET A 68 -8.40 -6.78 -7.99
CA MET A 68 -8.55 -7.88 -8.96
C MET A 68 -10.02 -8.25 -9.25
N GLU A 69 -11.00 -7.60 -8.63
CA GLU A 69 -12.43 -7.93 -8.77
C GLU A 69 -12.88 -7.93 -10.25
N GLY A 70 -12.51 -6.87 -10.98
CA GLY A 70 -12.86 -6.75 -12.40
C GLY A 70 -12.27 -7.89 -13.24
N ILE A 71 -11.00 -8.25 -12.98
CA ILE A 71 -10.29 -9.32 -13.69
C ILE A 71 -10.92 -10.68 -13.37
N ARG A 72 -11.22 -10.95 -12.10
CA ARG A 72 -11.93 -12.17 -11.71
C ARG A 72 -13.31 -12.29 -12.35
N ARG A 73 -14.07 -11.19 -12.43
CA ARG A 73 -15.40 -11.21 -13.04
C ARG A 73 -15.36 -11.58 -14.52
N ILE A 74 -14.45 -11.00 -15.30
CA ILE A 74 -14.35 -11.29 -16.75
C ILE A 74 -13.72 -12.66 -17.05
N THR A 75 -12.93 -13.19 -16.11
CA THR A 75 -12.32 -14.53 -16.24
C THR A 75 -13.18 -15.64 -15.64
N ASN A 76 -14.36 -15.30 -15.10
CA ASN A 76 -15.23 -16.22 -14.35
C ASN A 76 -14.45 -16.94 -13.22
N ASN A 77 -13.80 -16.18 -12.34
CA ASN A 77 -12.90 -16.68 -11.30
C ASN A 77 -11.82 -17.63 -11.86
N TYR A 78 -11.19 -17.22 -12.96
CA TYR A 78 -10.17 -18.02 -13.65
C TYR A 78 -10.63 -19.43 -14.03
N ALA A 79 -11.93 -19.63 -14.29
CA ALA A 79 -12.43 -20.92 -14.72
C ALA A 79 -11.91 -21.28 -16.12
N LEU A 80 -11.40 -22.50 -16.27
CA LEU A 80 -10.86 -23.04 -17.52
C LEU A 80 -11.50 -24.37 -17.83
N SER A 81 -11.78 -24.60 -19.11
CA SER A 81 -12.15 -25.92 -19.61
C SER A 81 -10.91 -26.79 -19.85
N ALA A 82 -11.07 -28.12 -19.86
CA ALA A 82 -9.96 -29.05 -20.05
C ALA A 82 -9.31 -28.91 -21.44
N ASP A 83 -10.09 -28.50 -22.44
CA ASP A 83 -9.69 -28.25 -23.83
C ASP A 83 -9.14 -26.83 -24.06
N ALA A 84 -9.08 -25.98 -23.03
CA ALA A 84 -8.54 -24.62 -23.18
C ALA A 84 -7.09 -24.65 -23.72
N PRO A 85 -6.74 -23.73 -24.65
CA PRO A 85 -5.39 -23.63 -25.18
C PRO A 85 -4.35 -23.44 -24.07
N LEU A 86 -3.16 -24.03 -24.25
CA LEU A 86 -2.09 -24.01 -23.25
C LEU A 86 -1.75 -22.58 -22.78
N HIS A 87 -1.68 -21.61 -23.68
CA HIS A 87 -1.36 -20.23 -23.33
C HIS A 87 -2.41 -19.59 -22.39
N VAL A 88 -3.70 -19.91 -22.56
CA VAL A 88 -4.77 -19.41 -21.68
C VAL A 88 -4.64 -20.02 -20.29
N LYS A 89 -4.33 -21.33 -20.22
CA LYS A 89 -4.07 -22.01 -18.95
C LYS A 89 -2.92 -21.38 -18.18
N VAL A 90 -1.83 -21.04 -18.88
CA VAL A 90 -0.69 -20.34 -18.28
C VAL A 90 -1.10 -18.96 -17.76
N ILE A 91 -1.74 -18.12 -18.59
CA ILE A 91 -2.16 -16.76 -18.19
C ILE A 91 -3.03 -16.78 -16.92
N TYR A 92 -4.03 -17.66 -16.86
CA TYR A 92 -4.93 -17.73 -15.71
C TYR A 92 -4.23 -18.27 -14.45
N SER A 93 -3.28 -19.19 -14.61
CA SER A 93 -2.43 -19.65 -13.50
C SER A 93 -1.56 -18.52 -12.95
N GLU A 94 -0.96 -17.71 -13.83
CA GLU A 94 -0.17 -16.55 -13.43
C GLU A 94 -1.03 -15.49 -12.74
N LEU A 95 -2.22 -15.17 -13.28
CA LEU A 95 -3.16 -14.23 -12.64
C LEU A 95 -3.60 -14.70 -11.25
N THR A 96 -3.87 -16.00 -11.10
CA THR A 96 -4.23 -16.59 -9.79
C THR A 96 -3.07 -16.47 -8.80
N SER A 97 -1.83 -16.70 -9.27
CA SER A 97 -0.63 -16.61 -8.43
C SER A 97 -0.34 -15.16 -8.04
N PHE A 98 -0.51 -14.24 -8.98
CA PHE A 98 -0.36 -12.80 -8.77
C PHE A 98 -1.38 -12.26 -7.76
N GLU A 99 -2.66 -12.65 -7.88
CA GLU A 99 -3.68 -12.25 -6.91
C GLU A 99 -3.36 -12.72 -5.49
N LYS A 100 -2.79 -13.92 -5.32
CA LYS A 100 -2.34 -14.40 -4.00
C LYS A 100 -1.23 -13.52 -3.43
N SER A 101 -0.31 -13.07 -4.27
CA SER A 101 0.74 -12.13 -3.89
C SER A 101 0.17 -10.78 -3.48
N LEU A 102 -0.78 -10.21 -4.25
CA LEU A 102 -1.46 -8.96 -3.90
C LEU A 102 -2.19 -9.04 -2.57
N LYS A 103 -2.97 -10.11 -2.34
CA LYS A 103 -3.63 -10.34 -1.04
C LYS A 103 -2.63 -10.43 0.11
N THR A 104 -1.46 -11.01 -0.14
CA THR A 104 -0.41 -11.10 0.87
C THR A 104 0.22 -9.73 1.15
N HIS A 105 0.47 -8.94 0.12
CA HIS A 105 0.97 -7.56 0.19
C HIS A 105 0.01 -6.68 1.00
N ALA A 106 -1.24 -6.56 0.57
CA ALA A 106 -2.26 -5.75 1.24
C ALA A 106 -2.45 -6.16 2.71
N ARG A 107 -2.39 -7.47 3.02
CA ARG A 107 -2.46 -7.94 4.40
C ARG A 107 -1.26 -7.49 5.23
N ILE A 108 -0.05 -7.52 4.67
CA ILE A 108 1.15 -7.03 5.37
C ILE A 108 1.05 -5.52 5.61
N GLU A 109 0.57 -4.74 4.64
CA GLU A 109 0.31 -3.31 4.86
C GLU A 109 -0.70 -3.09 5.98
N ASN A 110 -1.91 -3.66 5.83
CA ASN A 110 -3.06 -3.41 6.68
C ASN A 110 -2.87 -3.94 8.11
N GLU A 111 -2.35 -5.16 8.27
CA GLU A 111 -2.25 -5.79 9.58
C GLU A 111 -0.94 -5.48 10.31
N ILE A 112 0.12 -5.08 9.59
CA ILE A 112 1.45 -4.95 10.17
C ILE A 112 2.04 -3.55 9.95
N LEU A 113 2.15 -3.08 8.71
CA LEU A 113 2.85 -1.83 8.42
C LEU A 113 2.11 -0.62 8.99
N PHE A 114 0.84 -0.42 8.61
CA PHE A 114 0.07 0.75 9.03
C PHE A 114 -0.08 0.83 10.55
N PRO A 115 -0.46 -0.26 11.27
CA PRO A 115 -0.56 -0.20 12.73
C PRO A 115 0.76 0.18 13.41
N LYS A 116 1.89 -0.41 12.97
CA LYS A 116 3.21 -0.09 13.52
C LYS A 116 3.65 1.33 13.18
N ALA A 117 3.38 1.79 11.96
CA ALA A 117 3.69 3.13 11.54
C ALA A 117 2.91 4.17 12.36
N MET A 118 1.62 3.94 12.62
CA MET A 118 0.81 4.84 13.44
C MET A 118 1.29 4.90 14.90
N MET A 119 1.70 3.75 15.46
CA MET A 119 2.33 3.73 16.79
C MET A 119 3.61 4.58 16.81
N LEU A 120 4.43 4.47 15.77
CA LEU A 120 5.65 5.25 15.60
C LEU A 120 5.36 6.74 15.49
N GLU A 121 4.37 7.14 14.70
CA GLU A 121 3.95 8.53 14.56
C GLU A 121 3.49 9.13 15.90
N ASN A 122 2.65 8.39 16.65
CA ASN A 122 2.19 8.82 17.97
C ASN A 122 3.34 8.96 18.97
N GLN A 123 4.32 8.05 18.94
CA GLN A 123 5.52 8.16 19.76
C GLN A 123 6.30 9.45 19.42
N VAL A 124 6.50 9.74 18.14
CA VAL A 124 7.22 10.94 17.70
C VAL A 124 6.46 12.22 18.08
N LYS A 125 5.13 12.25 17.91
CA LYS A 125 4.27 13.36 18.37
C LYS A 125 4.44 13.63 19.86
N ASN A 126 4.47 12.58 20.68
CA ASN A 126 4.69 12.71 22.13
C ASN A 126 6.08 13.24 22.48
N ILE A 127 7.14 12.76 21.81
CA ILE A 127 8.52 13.26 22.00
C ILE A 127 8.59 14.74 21.66
N PHE A 128 7.99 15.14 20.54
CA PHE A 128 7.99 16.51 20.06
C PHE A 128 7.24 17.45 21.02
N GLN A 129 6.05 17.05 21.50
CA GLN A 129 5.27 17.83 22.46
C GLN A 129 5.98 18.02 23.81
N ARG A 130 6.70 17.00 24.29
CA ARG A 130 7.50 17.14 25.54
C ARG A 130 8.62 18.16 25.38
N LYS A 131 9.40 18.08 24.30
CA LYS A 131 10.46 19.05 24.01
C LYS A 131 9.99 20.50 23.86
N ILE A 132 8.75 20.72 23.42
CA ILE A 132 8.15 22.06 23.37
C ILE A 132 7.78 22.56 24.77
N LYS A 133 7.29 21.68 25.65
CA LYS A 133 6.93 22.06 27.03
C LYS A 133 8.15 22.31 27.91
N ASP A 134 9.26 21.64 27.62
CA ASP A 134 10.51 21.73 28.39
C ASP A 134 11.41 22.90 27.96
N ASN A 135 11.09 23.59 26.84
CA ASN A 135 11.76 24.81 26.35
C ASN A 135 10.90 26.04 26.60
#